data_AF-A0AA97ALZ4-F1
#
_entry.id   AF-A0AA97ALZ4-F1
#
_cell.length_a   1.000
_cell.length_b   1.000
_cell.length_c   1.000
_cell.angle_alpha   90.00
_cell.angle_beta   90.00
_cell.angle_gamma   90.00
#
_symmetry.space_group_name_H-M   'P 1'
#
loop_
_entity.id
_entity.type
_entity.pdbx_description
1 polymer ?
#
loop_
_entity_poly.entity_id
_entity_poly.type
_entity_poly.pdbx_seq_one_letter_code
_entity_poly.pdbx_strand_id
1 'polypeptide(L)' 'MSRVREKQCALCDKSAPVLYRIQYDELGEWIFVCRDCWNQVSQDNPFYLYGGTWKAHKR' A
#
# COMPACT_ATOMS: atom_id res chain seq x y z
N MET A 1 14.03 21.96 4.43
CA MET A 1 14.01 20.59 4.94
C MET A 1 12.75 19.91 4.44
N SER A 2 12.88 19.00 3.48
CA SER A 2 11.75 18.27 2.89
C SER A 2 11.15 17.35 3.96
N ARG A 3 9.88 17.53 4.32
CA ARG A 3 9.18 16.60 5.22
C ARG A 3 9.08 15.24 4.52
N VAL A 4 9.89 14.28 4.94
CA VAL A 4 9.67 12.87 4.60
C VAL A 4 8.36 12.49 5.27
N ARG A 5 7.31 12.30 4.46
CA ARG A 5 6.08 11.70 4.97
C ARG A 5 6.40 10.22 5.02
N GLU A 6 6.51 9.66 6.21
CA GLU A 6 6.59 8.22 6.40
C GLU A 6 5.18 7.70 6.65
N LYS A 7 4.80 6.66 5.92
CA LYS A 7 3.58 5.91 6.18
C LYS A 7 3.98 4.46 6.39
N GLN A 8 3.23 3.79 7.26
CA GLN A 8 3.41 2.39 7.56
C GLN A 8 2.49 1.55 6.67
N CYS A 9 2.94 0.35 6.36
CA CYS A 9 2.13 -0.69 5.74
C CYS A 9 1.03 -1.13 6.71
N ALA A 10 -0.22 -1.18 6.27
CA ALA A 10 -1.34 -1.63 7.10
C ALA A 10 -1.28 -3.12 7.47
N LEU A 11 -0.48 -3.93 6.76
CA LEU A 11 -0.37 -5.38 6.99
C LEU A 11 0.84 -5.79 7.83
N CYS A 12 1.93 -5.01 7.81
CA CYS A 12 3.16 -5.38 8.50
C CYS A 12 3.79 -4.24 9.32
N ASP A 13 3.12 -3.09 9.41
CA ASP A 13 3.53 -1.89 10.14
C ASP A 13 4.92 -1.32 9.80
N LYS A 14 5.57 -1.86 8.75
CA LYS A 14 6.86 -1.38 8.25
C LYS A 14 6.68 -0.06 7.51
N SER A 15 7.56 0.90 7.77
CA SER A 15 7.67 2.10 6.96
C SER A 15 8.32 1.76 5.62
N ALA A 16 7.76 2.31 4.53
CA ALA A 16 8.30 2.13 3.20
C ALA A 16 8.26 3.47 2.42
N PRO A 17 9.26 3.75 1.58
CA PRO A 17 9.28 4.96 0.75
C PRO A 17 8.20 4.93 -0.34
N VAL A 18 7.67 3.75 -0.64
CA VAL A 18 6.60 3.53 -1.63
C VAL A 18 5.58 2.59 -1.02
N LEU A 19 4.31 2.99 -1.09
CA LEU A 19 3.17 2.18 -0.66
C LEU A 19 2.14 2.10 -1.78
N TYR A 20 1.46 0.98 -1.87
CA TYR A 20 0.41 0.71 -2.84
C TYR A 20 -0.93 0.84 -2.14
N ARG A 21 -1.80 1.70 -2.66
CA ARG A 21 -3.17 1.78 -2.21
C ARG A 21 -3.95 0.70 -2.92
N ILE A 22 -4.48 -0.25 -2.17
CA ILE A 22 -5.20 -1.40 -2.72
C ILE A 22 -6.45 -1.65 -1.89
N GLN A 23 -7.39 -2.34 -2.52
CA GLN A 23 -8.49 -3.03 -1.89
C GLN A 23 -8.25 -4.52 -2.14
N TYR A 24 -8.36 -5.36 -1.13
CA TYR A 24 -8.06 -6.79 -1.23
C TYR A 24 -9.09 -7.66 -0.52
N ASP A 25 -10.06 -7.05 0.15
CA ASP A 25 -11.13 -7.69 0.89
C ASP A 25 -12.49 -7.37 0.25
N GLU A 26 -13.49 -8.18 0.59
CA GLU A 26 -14.88 -7.98 0.16
C GLU A 26 -15.53 -6.77 0.83
N LEU A 27 -15.01 -6.34 1.99
CA LEU A 27 -15.44 -5.12 2.69
C LEU A 27 -15.20 -3.87 1.85
N GLY A 28 -14.21 -3.94 0.97
CA GLY A 28 -13.88 -2.86 0.08
C GLY A 28 -13.04 -1.77 0.74
N GLU A 29 -12.26 -2.11 1.76
CA GLU A 29 -11.45 -1.12 2.46
C GLU A 29 -10.18 -0.78 1.69
N TRP A 30 -9.89 0.52 1.62
CA TRP A 30 -8.68 1.01 0.97
C TRP A 30 -7.53 1.09 1.97
N ILE A 31 -6.59 0.17 1.83
CA ILE A 31 -5.39 0.13 2.68
C ILE A 31 -4.13 0.49 1.90
N PHE A 32 -3.09 0.93 2.62
CA PHE A 32 -1.77 1.15 2.06
C PHE A 32 -0.84 0.02 2.45
N VAL A 33 -0.22 -0.64 1.47
CA VAL A 33 0.67 -1.77 1.72
C VAL A 33 2.04 -1.57 1.09
N CYS A 34 3.08 -2.15 1.68
CA CYS A 34 4.39 -2.21 1.05
C CYS A 34 4.39 -3.17 -0.14
N ARG A 35 5.49 -3.15 -0.93
CA ARG A 35 5.63 -4.04 -2.10
C ARG A 35 5.51 -5.52 -1.76
N ASP A 36 6.08 -5.95 -0.64
CA ASP A 36 6.07 -7.36 -0.25
C ASP A 36 4.65 -7.85 0.07
N CYS A 37 3.93 -7.06 0.86
CA CYS A 37 2.54 -7.34 1.21
C CYS A 37 1.62 -7.23 -0.02
N TRP A 38 1.88 -6.26 -0.90
CA TRP A 38 1.16 -6.12 -2.17
C TRP A 38 1.27 -7.39 -3.00
N ASN A 39 2.48 -7.91 -3.22
CA ASN A 39 2.70 -9.14 -3.98
C ASN A 39 1.92 -10.33 -3.40
N GLN A 40 1.83 -10.43 -2.07
CA GLN A 40 1.10 -11.52 -1.40
C GLN A 40 -0.41 -11.44 -1.62
N VAL A 41 -0.99 -10.24 -1.57
CA VAL A 41 -2.45 -10.07 -1.67
C VAL A 41 -2.96 -9.79 -3.08
N SER A 42 -2.07 -9.45 -4.02
CA SER A 42 -2.43 -9.22 -5.42
C SER A 42 -2.49 -10.50 -6.24
N GLN A 43 -1.81 -11.57 -5.79
CA GLN A 43 -1.86 -12.87 -6.46
C GLN A 43 -3.16 -13.59 -6.10
N ASP A 44 -3.86 -14.09 -7.11
CA ASP A 44 -5.06 -14.94 -6.99
C ASP A 44 -6.21 -14.37 -6.15
N ASN A 45 -6.31 -13.03 -6.05
CA ASN A 45 -7.36 -12.39 -5.28
C ASN A 45 -8.44 -11.76 -6.18
N PRO A 46 -9.68 -12.28 -6.19
CA PRO A 46 -10.77 -11.76 -7.03
C PRO A 46 -11.29 -10.40 -6.57
N PHE A 47 -11.04 -10.01 -5.32
CA PHE A 47 -11.45 -8.72 -4.75
C PHE A 47 -10.36 -7.66 -4.88
N TYR A 48 -9.23 -7.99 -5.51
CA TYR A 48 -8.11 -7.09 -5.62
C TYR A 48 -8.42 -5.92 -6.57
N LEU A 49 -8.44 -4.69 -6.04
CA LEU A 49 -8.46 -3.46 -6.83
C LEU A 49 -7.27 -2.57 -6.51
N TYR A 50 -6.69 -1.99 -7.56
CA TYR A 50 -5.58 -1.06 -7.46
C TYR A 50 -6.06 0.40 -7.43
N GLY A 51 -5.65 1.15 -6.39
CA GLY A 51 -6.08 2.52 -6.12
C GLY A 51 -4.99 3.58 -6.23
N GLY A 52 -3.79 3.20 -6.69
CA GLY A 52 -2.66 4.10 -6.92
C GLY A 52 -1.43 3.82 -6.04
N THR A 53 -0.34 4.53 -6.34
CA THR A 53 0.91 4.43 -5.59
C THR A 53 1.15 5.73 -4.83
N TRP A 54 1.40 5.61 -3.54
CA TRP A 54 1.89 6.69 -2.71
C TRP A 54 3.42 6.63 -2.61
N LYS A 55 4.09 7.77 -2.73
CA LYS A 55 5.55 7.91 -2.63
C LYS A 55 5.88 8.94 -1.55
N ALA A 56 6.81 8.61 -0.66
CA ALA A 56 7.24 9.46 0.44
C ALA A 56 7.88 10.77 -0.04
N HIS A 57 8.53 10.73 -1.21
CA HIS A 57 9.14 11.89 -1.85
C HIS A 57 8.24 12.41 -2.98
N LYS A 58 7.69 13.61 -2.83
CA LYS A 58 7.24 14.42 -3.98
C LYS A 58 8.45 15.21 -4.47
N ARG A 59 8.84 14.99 -5.73
CA ARG A 59 9.90 15.76 -6.40
C ARG A 59 9.36 17.12 -6.82
#